data_AF-A0A5B7V816-F1
#
_entry.id   AF-A0A5B7V816-F1
#
_cell.length_a   1.000
_cell.length_b   1.000
_cell.length_c   1.000
_cell.angle_alpha   90.00
_cell.angle_beta   90.00
_cell.angle_gamma   90.00
#
_symmetry.space_group_name_H-M   'P 1'
#
loop_
_entity.id
_entity.type
_entity.pdbx_description
1 polymer ?
#
loop_
_entity_poly.entity_id
_entity_poly.type
_entity_poly.pdbx_seq_one_letter_code
_entity_poly.pdbx_strand_id
1 'polypeptide(L)'
;MDELKAETGCLECGRRPADQWLDGDGPLCDPCLDGRISTATGMPKLPLAPPPIEVEGGDGRRHVLRYRLWRAPTGISVRLVEECRATDEGFEFGVLGDHDADVNQLLARVRAKAEAEISHCYLEPDPRGTGWRLADEEVAGRLVWNPDGSPFRVVVDGRTLSWAELGEALSSFEGCRFRLTIDDSLADARSEAAKAALGGHGTPN
;
A
#
# COMPACT_ATOMS: atom_id res chain seq x y z
N MET A 1 -1.65 -21.47 6.05
CA MET A 1 -2.81 -21.16 6.92
C MET A 1 -3.50 -19.84 6.55
N ASP A 2 -3.22 -19.23 5.39
CA ASP A 2 -3.80 -17.93 5.00
C ASP A 2 -4.45 -17.88 3.60
N GLU A 3 -4.34 -18.92 2.77
CA GLU A 3 -5.16 -19.03 1.55
C GLU A 3 -6.68 -19.12 1.86
N LEU A 4 -7.06 -19.53 3.08
CA LEU A 4 -8.45 -19.53 3.53
C LEU A 4 -8.95 -18.16 4.04
N LYS A 5 -8.08 -17.17 4.29
CA LYS A 5 -8.51 -15.86 4.84
C LYS A 5 -9.10 -14.92 3.78
N ALA A 6 -8.69 -15.04 2.51
CA ALA A 6 -9.24 -14.23 1.42
C ALA A 6 -10.67 -14.62 1.01
N GLU A 7 -11.15 -15.81 1.43
CA GLU A 7 -12.47 -16.31 1.08
C GLU A 7 -13.57 -16.01 2.12
N THR A 8 -13.21 -15.51 3.29
CA THR A 8 -14.20 -15.27 4.36
C THR A 8 -14.68 -13.82 4.29
N GLY A 9 -15.99 -13.62 4.06
CA GLY A 9 -16.59 -12.29 4.13
C GLY A 9 -16.55 -11.73 5.55
N CYS A 10 -16.79 -10.44 5.69
CA CYS A 10 -16.87 -9.77 6.98
C CYS A 10 -17.82 -10.51 7.93
N LEU A 11 -17.35 -10.82 9.15
CA LEU A 11 -18.09 -11.56 10.17
C LEU A 11 -19.48 -10.95 10.45
N GLU A 12 -19.59 -9.62 10.37
CA GLU A 12 -20.84 -8.90 10.67
C GLU A 12 -21.78 -8.71 9.48
N CYS A 13 -21.26 -8.47 8.27
CA CYS A 13 -22.08 -8.04 7.14
C CYS A 13 -21.82 -8.81 5.83
N GLY A 14 -20.89 -9.77 5.83
CA GLY A 14 -20.52 -10.59 4.68
C GLY A 14 -19.75 -9.88 3.56
N ARG A 15 -19.56 -8.55 3.63
CA ARG A 15 -18.83 -7.78 2.59
C ARG A 15 -17.35 -8.17 2.48
N ARG A 16 -16.77 -7.92 1.30
CA ARG A 16 -15.36 -8.12 0.98
C ARG A 16 -14.73 -6.84 0.39
N PRO A 17 -13.41 -6.63 0.53
CA PRO A 17 -12.49 -7.43 1.34
C PRO A 17 -12.80 -7.31 2.84
N ALA A 18 -12.46 -8.36 3.59
CA ALA A 18 -12.54 -8.39 5.04
C ALA A 18 -11.27 -9.05 5.56
N ASP A 19 -10.37 -8.24 6.09
CA ASP A 19 -9.03 -8.61 6.52
C ASP A 19 -8.61 -7.89 7.80
N GLN A 20 -9.52 -7.07 8.36
CA GLN A 20 -9.29 -6.36 9.62
C GLN A 20 -9.65 -7.24 10.81
N TRP A 21 -8.92 -7.09 11.90
CA TRP A 21 -9.15 -7.78 13.15
C TRP A 21 -9.10 -6.76 14.29
N LEU A 22 -10.01 -6.87 15.26
CA LEU A 22 -10.03 -6.04 16.45
C LEU A 22 -10.12 -6.94 17.68
N ASP A 23 -9.12 -6.86 18.56
CA ASP A 23 -9.03 -7.68 19.78
C ASP A 23 -9.19 -9.20 19.56
N GLY A 24 -8.73 -9.69 18.40
CA GLY A 24 -8.83 -11.10 18.00
C GLY A 24 -10.14 -11.49 17.32
N ASP A 25 -11.12 -10.58 17.22
CA ASP A 25 -12.36 -10.79 16.48
C ASP A 25 -12.23 -10.35 15.02
N GLY A 26 -12.64 -11.20 14.09
CA GLY A 26 -12.61 -10.93 12.66
C GLY A 26 -12.88 -12.17 11.80
N PRO A 27 -12.72 -12.05 10.47
CA PRO A 27 -12.33 -10.84 9.75
C PRO A 27 -13.47 -9.80 9.65
N LEU A 28 -13.13 -8.52 9.63
CA LEU A 28 -14.05 -7.39 9.45
C LEU A 28 -13.72 -6.60 8.17
N CYS A 29 -14.74 -6.05 7.53
CA CYS A 29 -14.56 -5.02 6.51
C CYS A 29 -14.34 -3.65 7.16
N ASP A 30 -13.72 -2.71 6.43
CA ASP A 30 -13.36 -1.39 6.97
C ASP A 30 -14.52 -0.65 7.66
N PRO A 31 -15.75 -0.60 7.09
CA PRO A 31 -16.87 0.06 7.76
C PRO A 31 -17.35 -0.64 9.05
N CYS A 32 -17.22 -1.96 9.14
CA CYS A 32 -17.61 -2.71 10.34
C CYS A 32 -16.56 -2.53 11.45
N LEU A 33 -15.28 -2.55 11.09
CA LEU A 33 -14.19 -2.20 12.02
C LEU A 33 -14.40 -0.79 12.59
N ASP A 34 -14.59 0.21 11.72
CA ASP A 34 -14.86 1.59 12.15
C ASP A 34 -16.13 1.68 13.01
N GLY A 35 -17.18 0.93 12.65
CA GLY A 35 -18.40 0.83 13.45
C GLY A 35 -18.16 0.38 14.89
N ARG A 36 -17.30 -0.63 15.10
CA ARG A 36 -16.91 -1.08 16.45
C ARG A 36 -16.13 -0.01 17.21
N ILE A 37 -15.12 0.58 16.55
CA ILE A 37 -14.28 1.62 17.16
C ILE A 37 -15.11 2.85 17.53
N SER A 38 -15.98 3.30 16.63
CA SER A 38 -16.92 4.41 16.86
C SER A 38 -17.83 4.13 18.06
N THR A 39 -18.38 2.93 18.16
CA THR A 39 -19.23 2.53 19.30
C THR A 39 -18.47 2.52 20.63
N ALA A 40 -17.23 2.02 20.63
CA ALA A 40 -16.41 1.91 21.84
C ALA A 40 -15.84 3.26 22.32
N THR A 41 -15.54 4.18 21.40
CA THR A 41 -14.83 5.44 21.69
C THR A 41 -15.74 6.67 21.69
N GLY A 42 -16.95 6.57 21.13
CA GLY A 42 -17.83 7.71 20.90
C GLY A 42 -17.42 8.60 19.72
N MET A 43 -16.36 8.26 18.98
CA MET A 43 -15.97 8.97 17.78
C MET A 43 -17.03 8.85 16.68
N PRO A 44 -17.23 9.88 15.84
CA PRO A 44 -18.14 9.77 14.70
C PRO A 44 -17.66 8.68 13.74
N LYS A 45 -18.58 8.00 13.05
CA LYS A 45 -18.21 7.04 12.01
C LYS A 45 -17.50 7.73 10.84
N LEU A 46 -16.53 7.05 10.25
CA LEU A 46 -15.93 7.49 8.99
C LEU A 46 -16.97 7.41 7.85
N PRO A 47 -16.84 8.25 6.81
CA PRO A 47 -17.64 8.09 5.61
C PRO A 47 -17.31 6.75 4.92
N LEU A 48 -18.20 6.28 4.05
CA LEU A 48 -17.88 5.15 3.19
C LEU A 48 -16.79 5.55 2.19
N ALA A 49 -15.91 4.60 1.87
CA ALA A 49 -14.92 4.78 0.81
C ALA A 49 -15.62 5.08 -0.53
N PRO A 50 -15.09 6.02 -1.34
CA PRO A 50 -15.61 6.29 -2.68
C PRO A 50 -15.53 5.07 -3.61
N PRO A 51 -16.24 5.09 -4.76
CA PRO A 51 -16.06 4.09 -5.81
C PRO A 51 -14.60 4.01 -6.31
N PRO A 52 -14.19 2.87 -6.90
CA PRO A 52 -12.88 2.75 -7.53
C PRO A 52 -12.63 3.81 -8.59
N ILE A 53 -11.36 4.15 -8.79
CA ILE A 53 -10.90 5.07 -9.84
C ILE A 53 -10.08 4.31 -10.87
N GLU A 54 -9.98 4.89 -12.07
CA GLU A 54 -9.08 4.41 -13.11
C GLU A 54 -7.95 5.40 -13.30
N VAL A 55 -6.73 4.88 -13.43
CA VAL A 55 -5.52 5.66 -13.73
C VAL A 55 -4.82 4.99 -14.92
N GLU A 56 -4.43 5.78 -15.91
CA GLU A 56 -3.61 5.31 -17.02
C GLU A 56 -2.13 5.40 -16.64
N GLY A 57 -1.40 4.29 -16.77
CA GLY A 57 0.02 4.18 -16.47
C GLY A 57 0.91 4.76 -17.56
N GLY A 58 2.16 5.07 -17.18
CA GLY A 58 3.20 5.46 -18.15
C GLY A 58 3.49 4.37 -19.19
N ASP A 59 3.14 3.11 -18.88
CA ASP A 59 3.24 1.96 -19.79
C ASP A 59 1.99 1.75 -20.66
N GLY A 60 1.02 2.67 -20.59
CA GLY A 60 -0.25 2.61 -21.33
C GLY A 60 -1.27 1.60 -20.78
N ARG A 61 -0.99 0.91 -19.67
CA ARG A 61 -1.98 0.06 -19.00
C ARG A 61 -2.98 0.91 -18.23
N ARG A 62 -4.22 0.42 -18.12
CA ARG A 62 -5.24 1.00 -17.24
C ARG A 62 -5.25 0.24 -15.91
N HIS A 63 -5.11 1.00 -14.83
CA HIS A 63 -5.10 0.52 -13.45
C HIS A 63 -6.41 0.89 -12.77
N VAL A 64 -7.12 -0.12 -12.25
CA VAL A 64 -8.35 0.11 -11.46
C VAL A 64 -7.98 0.05 -9.99
N LEU A 65 -8.13 1.16 -9.27
CA LEU A 65 -7.71 1.27 -7.87
C LEU A 65 -8.92 1.48 -6.97
N ARG A 66 -9.02 0.68 -5.91
CA ARG A 66 -10.08 0.79 -4.90
C ARG A 66 -9.58 1.51 -3.66
N TYR A 67 -10.41 2.43 -3.16
CA TYR A 67 -10.18 3.07 -1.87
C TYR A 67 -10.41 2.12 -0.71
N ARG A 68 -9.52 2.20 0.28
CA ARG A 68 -9.69 1.67 1.62
C ARG A 68 -9.53 2.78 2.63
N LEU A 69 -10.39 2.78 3.65
CA LEU A 69 -10.48 3.85 4.63
C LEU A 69 -10.85 3.25 5.98
N TRP A 70 -9.95 3.34 6.97
CA TRP A 70 -10.21 2.81 8.31
C TRP A 70 -9.48 3.62 9.39
N ARG A 71 -9.93 3.46 10.64
CA ARG A 71 -9.22 3.99 11.81
C ARG A 71 -8.12 3.04 12.20
N ALA A 72 -6.88 3.51 12.13
CA ALA A 72 -5.72 2.85 12.70
C ALA A 72 -5.52 3.34 14.15
N PRO A 73 -4.77 2.61 14.98
CA PRO A 73 -4.43 3.07 16.34
C PRO A 73 -3.74 4.43 16.38
N THR A 74 -3.06 4.82 15.29
CA THR A 74 -2.23 6.02 15.18
C THR A 74 -2.84 7.13 14.33
N GLY A 75 -4.07 6.95 13.81
CA GLY A 75 -4.72 7.95 12.96
C GLY A 75 -5.80 7.39 12.03
N ILE A 76 -6.15 8.15 11.00
CA ILE A 76 -7.00 7.69 9.89
C ILE A 76 -6.12 7.24 8.74
N SER A 77 -6.23 5.97 8.35
CA SER A 77 -5.50 5.40 7.22
C SER A 77 -6.37 5.40 5.98
N VAL A 78 -5.83 5.93 4.88
CA VAL A 78 -6.44 5.86 3.56
C VAL A 78 -5.46 5.18 2.61
N ARG A 79 -5.93 4.15 1.90
CA ARG A 79 -5.16 3.49 0.84
C ARG A 79 -5.90 3.47 -0.48
N LEU A 80 -5.14 3.42 -1.56
CA LEU A 80 -5.56 3.00 -2.89
C LEU A 80 -4.84 1.70 -3.23
N VAL A 81 -5.60 0.65 -3.48
CA VAL A 81 -5.08 -0.68 -3.79
C VAL A 81 -5.58 -1.07 -5.17
N GLU A 82 -4.68 -1.49 -6.05
CA GLU A 82 -5.05 -1.96 -7.39
C GLU A 82 -5.84 -3.26 -7.31
N GLU A 83 -6.90 -3.36 -8.10
CA GLU A 83 -7.69 -4.58 -8.24
C GLU A 83 -6.94 -5.59 -9.11
N CYS A 84 -6.00 -6.32 -8.50
CA CYS A 84 -5.24 -7.39 -9.14
C CYS A 84 -5.84 -8.78 -8.89
N ARG A 85 -5.54 -9.73 -9.79
CA ARG A 85 -5.91 -11.15 -9.59
C ARG A 85 -5.09 -11.80 -8.49
N ALA A 86 -3.81 -11.43 -8.38
CA ALA A 86 -2.91 -11.89 -7.33
C ALA A 86 -2.79 -10.84 -6.24
N THR A 87 -2.77 -11.29 -4.97
CA THR A 87 -2.75 -10.42 -3.79
C THR A 87 -1.43 -9.69 -3.58
N ASP A 88 -0.36 -10.17 -4.21
CA ASP A 88 0.99 -9.63 -4.13
C ASP A 88 1.40 -8.85 -5.39
N GLU A 89 0.50 -8.65 -6.34
CA GLU A 89 0.69 -7.81 -7.52
C GLU A 89 0.06 -6.43 -7.34
N GLY A 90 0.31 -5.55 -8.31
CA GLY A 90 -0.38 -4.27 -8.43
C GLY A 90 0.23 -3.15 -7.62
N PHE A 91 -0.30 -1.95 -7.85
CA PHE A 91 0.02 -0.76 -7.11
C PHE A 91 -0.72 -0.68 -5.77
N GLU A 92 -0.02 -0.17 -4.76
CA GLU A 92 -0.61 0.17 -3.47
C GLU A 92 -0.01 1.47 -2.96
N PHE A 93 -0.87 2.42 -2.60
CA PHE A 93 -0.48 3.72 -2.05
C PHE A 93 -1.24 3.98 -0.77
N GLY A 94 -0.61 4.64 0.19
CA GLY A 94 -1.30 5.00 1.42
C GLY A 94 -0.84 6.31 2.04
N VAL A 95 -1.76 6.90 2.80
CA VAL A 95 -1.56 8.12 3.57
C VAL A 95 -2.15 7.90 4.96
N LEU A 96 -1.42 8.31 5.99
CA LEU A 96 -1.87 8.31 7.39
C LEU A 96 -2.09 9.75 7.85
N GLY A 97 -3.32 10.09 8.24
CA GLY A 97 -3.66 11.39 8.84
C GLY A 97 -3.95 11.29 10.33
N ASP A 98 -4.11 12.43 10.99
CA ASP A 98 -4.51 12.51 12.40
C ASP A 98 -5.89 11.86 12.63
N HIS A 99 -6.25 11.57 13.88
CA HIS A 99 -7.54 10.94 14.22
C HIS A 99 -8.76 11.80 13.87
N ASP A 100 -8.57 13.12 13.75
CA ASP A 100 -9.55 14.13 13.39
C ASP A 100 -9.29 14.76 12.01
N ALA A 101 -8.39 14.17 11.21
CA ALA A 101 -8.06 14.69 9.88
C ALA A 101 -9.28 14.71 8.94
N ASP A 102 -9.28 15.69 8.04
CA ASP A 102 -10.27 15.77 6.96
C ASP A 102 -10.06 14.62 5.96
N VAL A 103 -10.99 13.68 5.99
CA VAL A 103 -10.96 12.49 5.14
C VAL A 103 -10.93 12.83 3.65
N ASN A 104 -11.58 13.92 3.21
CA ASN A 104 -11.56 14.32 1.81
C ASN A 104 -10.17 14.76 1.36
N GLN A 105 -9.41 15.42 2.25
CA GLN A 105 -8.02 15.79 1.98
C GLN A 105 -7.11 14.57 1.90
N LEU A 106 -7.32 13.57 2.77
CA LEU A 106 -6.57 12.31 2.70
C LEU A 106 -6.87 11.53 1.41
N LEU A 107 -8.14 11.46 1.00
CA LEU A 107 -8.57 10.85 -0.26
C LEU A 107 -7.95 11.54 -1.48
N ALA A 108 -7.92 12.87 -1.49
CA ALA A 108 -7.30 13.65 -2.56
C ALA A 108 -5.77 13.42 -2.59
N ARG A 109 -5.12 13.37 -1.43
CA ARG A 109 -3.67 13.18 -1.33
C ARG A 109 -3.21 11.81 -1.79
N VAL A 110 -3.90 10.73 -1.39
CA VAL A 110 -3.56 9.39 -1.85
C VAL A 110 -3.80 9.23 -3.36
N ARG A 111 -4.84 9.87 -3.90
CA ARG A 111 -5.12 9.91 -5.35
C ARG A 111 -3.99 10.59 -6.12
N ALA A 112 -3.59 11.78 -5.67
CA ALA A 112 -2.49 12.52 -6.31
C ALA A 112 -1.17 11.74 -6.27
N LYS A 113 -0.88 11.05 -5.15
CA LYS A 113 0.28 10.14 -5.05
C LYS A 113 0.20 9.00 -6.07
N ALA A 114 -0.96 8.34 -6.15
CA ALA A 114 -1.18 7.25 -7.09
C ALA A 114 -1.03 7.69 -8.55
N GLU A 115 -1.66 8.81 -8.94
CA GLU A 115 -1.56 9.35 -10.30
C GLU A 115 -0.12 9.73 -10.67
N ALA A 116 0.62 10.35 -9.74
CA ALA A 116 2.01 10.71 -9.96
C ALA A 116 2.91 9.48 -10.14
N GLU A 117 2.80 8.48 -9.25
CA GLU A 117 3.69 7.31 -9.27
C GLU A 117 3.36 6.34 -10.41
N ILE A 118 2.08 6.15 -10.74
CA ILE A 118 1.66 5.29 -11.87
C ILE A 118 2.08 5.88 -13.23
N SER A 119 2.20 7.21 -13.33
CA SER A 119 2.66 7.86 -14.55
C SER A 119 4.14 7.61 -14.87
N HIS A 120 4.93 7.16 -13.88
CA HIS A 120 6.33 6.84 -14.03
C HIS A 120 6.53 5.33 -14.20
N CYS A 121 7.50 4.94 -15.03
CA CYS A 121 7.87 3.54 -15.20
C CYS A 121 9.35 3.37 -14.88
N TYR A 122 9.64 2.55 -13.87
CA TYR A 122 11.00 2.18 -13.51
C TYR A 122 11.55 1.02 -14.34
N LEU A 123 10.67 0.23 -14.97
CA LEU A 123 11.03 -0.92 -15.78
C LEU A 123 10.69 -0.71 -17.24
N GLU A 124 11.61 -1.10 -18.12
CA GLU A 124 11.38 -1.23 -19.55
C GLU A 124 11.82 -2.60 -20.07
N PRO A 125 11.23 -3.10 -21.17
CA PRO A 125 11.62 -4.39 -21.73
C PRO A 125 13.11 -4.44 -22.10
N ASP A 126 13.80 -5.54 -21.80
CA ASP A 126 15.19 -5.72 -22.22
C ASP A 126 15.26 -5.86 -23.76
N PRO A 127 16.01 -4.99 -24.48
CA PRO A 127 16.19 -5.10 -25.92
C PRO A 127 16.82 -6.42 -26.39
N ARG A 128 17.50 -7.15 -25.50
CA ARG A 128 18.23 -8.39 -25.79
C ARG A 128 17.37 -9.66 -25.67
N GLY A 129 16.14 -9.59 -25.14
CA GLY A 129 15.29 -10.77 -25.01
C GLY A 129 14.20 -10.68 -23.93
N THR A 130 13.95 -11.81 -23.26
CA THR A 130 12.97 -11.91 -22.17
C THR A 130 13.51 -11.30 -20.89
N GLY A 131 12.79 -10.36 -20.30
CA GLY A 131 13.14 -9.76 -19.02
C GLY A 131 12.89 -8.25 -18.99
N TRP A 132 13.35 -7.62 -17.91
CA TRP A 132 13.24 -6.18 -17.68
C TRP A 132 14.63 -5.59 -17.46
N ARG A 133 14.79 -4.32 -17.81
CA ARG A 133 15.91 -3.46 -17.37
C ARG A 133 15.35 -2.23 -16.67
N LEU A 134 16.14 -1.59 -15.82
CA LEU A 134 15.73 -0.28 -15.29
C LEU A 134 15.70 0.75 -16.42
N ALA A 135 14.66 1.59 -16.41
CA ALA A 135 14.51 2.69 -17.34
C ALA A 135 15.49 3.86 -17.06
N ASP A 136 15.94 3.99 -15.81
CA ASP A 136 16.87 5.03 -15.35
C ASP A 136 17.69 4.53 -14.13
N GLU A 137 18.45 5.42 -13.50
CA GLU A 137 19.31 5.18 -12.33
C GLU A 137 18.53 4.99 -11.00
N GLU A 138 17.21 5.20 -11.02
CA GLU A 138 16.32 5.06 -9.86
C GLU A 138 15.31 3.91 -10.07
N VAL A 139 14.97 3.23 -8.98
CA VAL A 139 13.87 2.26 -8.93
C VAL A 139 13.13 2.39 -7.61
N ALA A 140 11.82 2.53 -7.66
CA ALA A 140 10.96 2.49 -6.49
C ALA A 140 9.93 1.37 -6.58
N GLY A 141 9.58 0.80 -5.42
CA GLY A 141 8.67 -0.32 -5.33
C GLY A 141 8.34 -0.64 -3.88
N ARG A 142 7.61 -1.73 -3.64
CA ARG A 142 7.34 -2.24 -2.29
C ARG A 142 7.86 -3.65 -2.11
N LEU A 143 8.20 -3.97 -0.87
CA LEU A 143 8.48 -5.34 -0.46
C LEU A 143 7.18 -6.00 -0.01
N VAL A 144 6.91 -7.20 -0.53
CA VAL A 144 5.72 -7.99 -0.20
C VAL A 144 6.15 -9.29 0.47
N TRP A 145 5.49 -9.62 1.58
CA TRP A 145 5.77 -10.82 2.36
C TRP A 145 5.39 -12.09 1.61
N ASN A 146 6.24 -13.11 1.71
CA ASN A 146 5.99 -14.43 1.16
C ASN A 146 5.58 -15.44 2.25
N PRO A 147 4.43 -16.12 2.12
CA PRO A 147 3.94 -17.07 3.11
C PRO A 147 4.79 -18.31 3.32
N ASP A 148 5.61 -18.66 2.33
CA ASP A 148 6.49 -19.84 2.34
C ASP A 148 7.81 -19.62 3.10
N GLY A 149 8.03 -18.41 3.63
CA GLY A 149 9.26 -18.04 4.34
C GLY A 149 10.45 -17.74 3.42
N SER A 150 10.25 -17.69 2.11
CA SER A 150 11.26 -17.18 1.16
C SER A 150 11.47 -15.67 1.35
N PRO A 151 12.59 -15.10 0.82
CA PRO A 151 12.81 -13.65 0.86
C PRO A 151 11.62 -12.89 0.27
N PHE A 152 11.33 -11.69 0.78
CA PHE A 152 10.26 -10.82 0.28
C PHE A 152 10.28 -10.75 -1.26
N ARG A 153 9.10 -10.75 -1.89
CA ARG A 153 8.99 -10.33 -3.30
C ARG A 153 9.13 -8.81 -3.39
N VAL A 154 9.60 -8.33 -4.53
CA VAL A 154 9.67 -6.90 -4.83
C VAL A 154 8.60 -6.60 -5.86
N VAL A 155 7.83 -5.54 -5.67
CA VAL A 155 6.85 -5.09 -6.67
C VAL A 155 7.26 -3.72 -7.18
N VAL A 156 7.51 -3.64 -8.47
CA VAL A 156 7.92 -2.43 -9.21
C VAL A 156 6.96 -2.25 -10.37
N ASP A 157 6.46 -1.03 -10.61
CA ASP A 157 5.45 -0.73 -11.64
C ASP A 157 4.20 -1.64 -11.57
N GLY A 158 3.80 -2.00 -10.35
CA GLY A 158 2.70 -2.93 -10.09
C GLY A 158 2.97 -4.38 -10.51
N ARG A 159 4.22 -4.73 -10.84
CA ARG A 159 4.64 -6.07 -11.27
C ARG A 159 5.51 -6.72 -10.21
N THR A 160 5.18 -7.95 -9.86
CA THR A 160 5.93 -8.74 -8.89
C THR A 160 7.16 -9.35 -9.53
N LEU A 161 8.31 -9.10 -8.92
CA LEU A 161 9.62 -9.62 -9.29
C LEU A 161 10.23 -10.40 -8.13
N SER A 162 10.94 -11.46 -8.48
CA SER A 162 11.94 -12.08 -7.61
C SER A 162 13.17 -11.18 -7.49
N TRP A 163 13.97 -11.41 -6.45
CA TRP A 163 15.28 -10.75 -6.32
C TRP A 163 16.24 -11.09 -7.46
N ALA A 164 16.11 -12.27 -8.07
CA ALA A 164 16.92 -12.65 -9.22
C ALA A 164 16.55 -11.78 -10.44
N GLU A 165 15.26 -11.60 -10.73
CA GLU A 165 14.79 -10.75 -11.82
C GLU A 165 15.15 -9.27 -11.60
N LEU A 166 15.05 -8.77 -10.37
CA LEU A 166 15.53 -7.41 -10.05
C LEU A 166 17.05 -7.29 -10.23
N GLY A 167 17.82 -8.32 -9.84
CA GLY A 167 19.26 -8.36 -10.04
C GLY A 167 19.65 -8.38 -11.53
N GLU A 168 18.90 -9.11 -12.35
CA GLU A 168 19.06 -9.10 -13.80
C GLU A 168 18.75 -7.72 -14.40
N ALA A 169 17.69 -7.05 -13.92
CA ALA A 169 17.35 -5.70 -14.36
C ALA A 169 18.42 -4.64 -14.05
N LEU A 170 19.22 -4.87 -13.01
CA LEU A 170 20.37 -4.04 -12.62
C LEU A 170 21.65 -4.31 -13.44
N SER A 171 21.67 -5.33 -14.29
CA SER A 171 22.88 -5.77 -15.01
C SER A 171 23.54 -4.69 -15.88
N SER A 172 22.78 -3.68 -16.31
CA SER A 172 23.29 -2.54 -17.08
C SER A 172 24.20 -1.59 -16.29
N PHE A 173 24.20 -1.67 -14.95
CA PHE A 173 24.96 -0.81 -14.05
C PHE A 173 26.25 -1.46 -13.52
N GLU A 174 26.87 -2.35 -14.31
CA GLU A 174 28.13 -2.98 -13.93
C GLU A 174 29.20 -1.93 -13.55
N GLY A 175 29.78 -2.08 -12.36
CA GLY A 175 30.80 -1.16 -11.83
C GLY A 175 30.26 0.07 -11.09
N CYS A 176 28.94 0.28 -11.07
CA CYS A 176 28.32 1.35 -10.28
C CYS A 176 28.25 0.99 -8.79
N ARG A 177 28.08 2.03 -7.95
CA ARG A 177 27.76 1.89 -6.52
C ARG A 177 26.27 2.13 -6.34
N PHE A 178 25.61 1.37 -5.47
CA PHE A 178 24.19 1.54 -5.18
C PHE A 178 23.93 1.76 -3.68
N ARG A 179 22.76 2.31 -3.38
CA ARG A 179 22.21 2.48 -2.03
C ARG A 179 20.72 2.13 -2.07
N LEU A 180 20.23 1.42 -1.07
CA LEU A 180 18.80 1.20 -0.86
C LEU A 180 18.30 2.13 0.26
N THR A 181 17.18 2.79 0.02
CA THR A 181 16.43 3.55 1.01
C THR A 181 15.15 2.79 1.30
N ILE A 182 14.82 2.63 2.59
CA ILE A 182 13.62 1.91 3.04
C ILE A 182 12.76 2.89 3.83
N ASP A 183 11.56 3.16 3.30
CA ASP A 183 10.59 4.09 3.87
C ASP A 183 9.32 3.37 4.30
N ASP A 184 8.48 4.04 5.09
CA ASP A 184 7.16 3.51 5.45
C ASP A 184 6.25 3.45 4.21
N SER A 185 5.46 2.39 4.13
CA SER A 185 4.41 2.19 3.13
C SER A 185 3.35 3.32 3.12
N LEU A 186 3.16 4.02 4.24
CA LEU A 186 2.23 5.13 4.37
C LEU A 186 2.97 6.46 4.38
N ALA A 187 2.57 7.38 3.51
CA ALA A 187 3.00 8.76 3.63
C ALA A 187 2.39 9.38 4.90
N ASP A 188 3.24 9.78 5.85
CA ASP A 188 2.80 10.37 7.11
C ASP A 188 2.36 11.82 6.91
N ALA A 189 1.04 12.03 6.86
CA ALA A 189 0.38 13.32 6.73
C ALA A 189 -0.10 13.90 8.07
N ARG A 190 0.24 13.26 9.19
CA ARG A 190 -0.11 13.72 10.54
C ARG A 190 0.59 15.02 10.89
N SER A 191 0.00 15.76 11.82
CA SER A 191 0.63 16.95 12.39
C SER A 191 1.91 16.59 13.16
N GLU A 192 2.84 17.55 13.23
CA GLU A 192 4.09 17.35 13.98
C GLU A 192 3.84 17.05 15.47
N ALA A 193 2.76 17.60 16.04
CA ALA A 193 2.34 17.28 17.41
C ALA A 193 1.97 15.79 17.57
N ALA A 194 1.21 15.24 16.63
CA ALA A 194 0.85 13.82 16.63
C ALA A 194 2.07 12.91 16.39
N LYS A 195 3.01 13.32 15.54
CA LYS A 195 4.29 12.60 15.35
C LYS A 195 5.15 12.62 16.61
N ALA A 196 5.29 13.78 17.26
CA ALA A 196 6.08 13.94 18.48
C ALA A 196 5.51 13.12 19.66
N ALA A 197 4.18 12.98 19.76
CA ALA A 197 3.54 12.18 20.80
C ALA A 197 3.90 10.68 20.73
N LEU A 198 4.31 10.18 19.55
CA LEU A 198 4.75 8.80 19.35
C LEU A 198 6.28 8.63 19.42
N GLY A 199 7.03 9.71 19.18
CA GLY A 199 8.51 9.73 19.19
C GLY A 199 9.17 9.72 20.57
N GLY A 200 8.41 9.64 21.66
CA GLY A 200 8.91 9.69 23.05
C GLY A 200 9.74 8.49 23.54
N HIS A 201 10.06 7.52 22.68
CA HIS A 201 10.89 6.35 22.99
C HIS A 201 12.14 6.22 22.10
N GLY A 202 12.74 7.36 21.73
CA GLY A 202 14.14 7.39 21.29
C GLY A 202 15.06 7.71 22.46
N THR A 203 15.65 6.70 23.11
CA THR A 203 16.90 6.94 23.86
C THR A 203 18.01 7.24 22.85
N PRO A 204 18.73 8.38 22.98
CA PRO A 204 19.94 8.59 22.21
C PRO A 204 21.09 7.81 22.85
N ASN A 205 21.65 6.84 22.11
CA ASN A 205 23.01 6.85 21.54
C ASN A 205 23.36 5.44 21.03
#